data_AF-A0A975K716-F1
#
_entry.id   AF-A0A975K716-F1
#
_cell.length_a   1.000
_cell.length_b   1.000
_cell.length_c   1.000
_cell.angle_alpha   90.00
_cell.angle_beta   90.00
_cell.angle_gamma   90.00
#
_symmetry.space_group_name_H-M   'P 1'
#
loop_
_entity.id
_entity.type
_entity.pdbx_description
1 polymer ?
#
loop_
_entity_poly.entity_id
_entity_poly.type
_entity_poly.pdbx_seq_one_letter_code
_entity_poly.pdbx_strand_id
1 'polypeptide(L)'
;MSDGFETLSIEEVARLLSRLRQADHLRLAALAQAWISGCPRREAAELLNEALARVLSGARPWPADVALSAFLSQVMRSIASQWRHEDQREPLLEDADIVRDENVITLNHDFADLRDRMRKALDDDPDGLGIFEHILAQTSRKDVRAELGIDETQYDTARRRMIRTLHDQFNPGWTL
;
A
#
# COMPACT_ATOMS: atom_id res chain seq x y z
N MET A 1 21.77 -12.32 -15.02
CA MET A 1 21.56 -11.29 -16.06
C MET A 1 20.74 -10.20 -15.40
N SER A 2 21.32 -9.03 -15.18
CA SER A 2 20.65 -7.94 -14.46
C SER A 2 19.60 -7.33 -15.37
N ASP A 3 18.34 -7.69 -15.13
CA ASP A 3 17.15 -7.08 -15.73
C ASP A 3 17.04 -5.67 -15.12
N GLY A 4 17.79 -4.72 -15.68
CA GLY A 4 17.83 -3.35 -15.20
C GLY A 4 16.54 -2.66 -15.63
N PHE A 5 15.54 -2.63 -14.75
CA PHE A 5 14.34 -1.82 -14.98
C PHE A 5 14.76 -0.36 -15.23
N GLU A 6 14.27 0.22 -16.32
CA GLU A 6 14.53 1.61 -16.66
C GLU A 6 13.86 2.52 -15.61
N THR A 7 14.67 3.26 -14.87
CA THR A 7 14.20 4.17 -13.82
C THR A 7 14.23 5.60 -14.30
N LEU A 8 13.23 6.39 -13.93
CA LEU A 8 13.17 7.81 -14.24
C LEU A 8 14.35 8.57 -13.61
N SER A 9 14.90 9.53 -14.36
CA SER A 9 15.86 10.49 -13.83
C SER A 9 15.22 11.39 -12.77
N ILE A 10 16.03 11.97 -11.88
CA ILE A 10 15.55 12.87 -10.83
C ILE A 10 14.81 14.08 -11.44
N GLU A 11 15.29 14.60 -12.58
CA GLU A 11 14.65 15.69 -13.31
C GLU A 11 13.29 15.32 -13.91
N GLU A 12 13.11 14.06 -14.34
CA GLU A 12 11.82 13.55 -14.81
C GLU A 12 10.85 13.36 -13.65
N VAL A 13 11.32 12.79 -12.55
CA VAL A 13 10.56 12.63 -11.31
C VAL A 13 10.04 14.00 -10.81
N ALA A 14 10.92 15.00 -10.71
CA ALA A 14 10.53 16.35 -10.28
C ALA A 14 9.51 17.00 -11.24
N ARG A 15 9.69 16.82 -12.55
CA ARG A 15 8.72 17.29 -13.56
C ARG A 15 7.36 16.59 -13.46
N LEU A 16 7.31 15.30 -13.15
CA LEU A 16 6.04 14.59 -12.97
C LEU A 16 5.34 15.00 -11.68
N LEU A 17 6.09 15.13 -10.57
CA LEU A 17 5.52 15.53 -9.27
C LEU A 17 5.00 16.97 -9.28
N SER A 18 5.67 17.89 -9.98
CA SER A 18 5.18 19.29 -10.14
C SER A 18 3.88 19.41 -10.93
N ARG A 19 3.45 18.35 -11.63
CA ARG A 19 2.21 18.31 -12.41
C ARG A 19 1.05 17.63 -11.68
N LEU A 20 1.23 17.27 -10.41
CA LEU A 20 0.17 16.64 -9.63
C LEU A 20 -1.03 17.58 -9.50
N ARG A 21 -2.22 17.04 -9.79
CA ARG A 21 -3.47 17.77 -9.60
C ARG A 21 -3.99 17.55 -8.19
N GLN A 22 -4.97 18.35 -7.78
CA GLN A 22 -5.58 18.22 -6.46
C GLN A 22 -6.10 16.79 -6.18
N ALA A 23 -6.71 16.14 -7.18
CA ALA A 23 -7.16 14.76 -7.06
C ALA A 23 -6.01 13.77 -6.80
N ASP A 24 -4.82 14.03 -7.33
CA ASP A 24 -3.65 13.17 -7.11
C ASP A 24 -3.12 13.35 -5.69
N HIS A 25 -3.08 14.59 -5.19
CA HIS A 25 -2.74 14.89 -3.79
C HIS A 25 -3.70 14.22 -2.81
N LEU A 26 -5.01 14.26 -3.07
CA LEU A 26 -6.02 13.60 -2.23
C LEU A 26 -5.82 12.08 -2.21
N ARG A 27 -5.53 11.46 -3.37
CA ARG A 27 -5.23 10.03 -3.44
C ARG A 27 -3.97 9.65 -2.67
N LEU A 28 -2.91 10.45 -2.79
CA LEU A 28 -1.65 10.22 -2.07
C LEU A 28 -1.81 10.40 -0.56
N ALA A 29 -2.58 11.40 -0.12
CA ALA A 29 -2.92 11.60 1.28
C ALA A 29 -3.74 10.42 1.85
N ALA A 30 -4.72 9.93 1.08
CA ALA A 30 -5.51 8.75 1.48
C ALA A 30 -4.63 7.49 1.60
N LEU A 31 -3.67 7.30 0.70
CA LEU A 31 -2.69 6.21 0.80
C LEU A 31 -1.81 6.35 2.03
N ALA A 32 -1.33 7.55 2.34
CA ALA A 32 -0.54 7.79 3.54
C ALA A 32 -1.33 7.48 4.82
N GLN A 33 -2.61 7.86 4.86
CA GLN A 33 -3.51 7.56 5.97
C GLN A 33 -3.74 6.05 6.15
N ALA A 34 -3.80 5.29 5.05
CA ALA A 34 -3.92 3.84 5.11
C ALA A 34 -2.66 3.16 5.68
N TRP A 35 -1.47 3.73 5.44
CA TRP A 35 -0.20 3.11 5.83
C TRP A 35 0.32 3.55 7.20
N ILE A 36 -0.12 4.70 7.72
CA ILE A 36 0.32 5.21 9.02
C ILE A 36 -0.20 4.39 10.21
N SER A 37 -1.20 3.52 9.99
CA SER A 37 -1.74 2.65 11.03
C SER A 37 -0.64 1.85 11.73
N GLY A 38 -0.63 1.92 13.06
CA GLY A 38 0.39 1.28 13.90
C GLY A 38 1.67 2.12 14.12
N CYS A 39 1.74 3.36 13.64
CA CYS A 39 2.80 4.32 13.96
C CYS A 39 2.25 5.44 14.89
N PRO A 40 2.06 5.18 16.19
CA PRO A 40 1.31 6.07 17.09
C PRO A 40 1.98 7.44 17.32
N ARG A 41 3.28 7.56 17.02
CA ARG A 41 4.06 8.79 17.22
C ARG A 41 4.27 9.59 15.93
N ARG A 42 3.61 9.22 14.84
CA ARG A 42 3.88 9.74 13.48
C ARG A 42 2.59 10.12 12.77
N GLU A 43 2.69 11.08 11.87
CA GLU A 43 1.54 11.55 11.10
C GLU A 43 1.56 11.08 9.64
N ALA A 44 0.38 10.95 9.03
CA ALA A 44 0.26 10.58 7.61
C ALA A 44 0.95 11.61 6.69
N ALA A 45 0.92 12.90 7.04
CA ALA A 45 1.60 13.94 6.28
C ALA A 45 3.13 13.76 6.31
N GLU A 46 3.69 13.38 7.46
CA GLU A 46 5.12 13.07 7.58
C GLU A 46 5.49 11.89 6.68
N LEU A 47 4.64 10.85 6.64
CA LEU A 47 4.88 9.66 5.82
C LEU A 47 4.93 9.99 4.32
N LEU A 48 3.98 10.81 3.86
CA LEU A 48 3.95 11.25 2.47
C LEU A 48 5.16 12.13 2.14
N ASN A 49 5.50 13.08 3.01
CA ASN A 49 6.64 13.97 2.81
C ASN A 49 7.97 13.20 2.78
N GLU A 50 8.17 12.25 3.68
CA GLU A 50 9.35 11.38 3.71
C GLU A 50 9.44 10.51 2.44
N ALA A 51 8.31 9.98 1.98
CA ALA A 51 8.26 9.23 0.72
C ALA A 51 8.68 10.09 -0.48
N LEU A 52 8.13 11.30 -0.59
CA LEU A 52 8.50 12.25 -1.64
C LEU A 52 9.97 12.66 -1.55
N ALA A 53 10.50 12.89 -0.34
CA ALA A 53 11.91 13.24 -0.12
C ALA A 53 12.86 12.11 -0.55
N ARG A 54 12.55 10.85 -0.20
CA ARG A 54 13.35 9.68 -0.63
C ARG A 54 13.32 9.46 -2.15
N VAL A 55 12.21 9.79 -2.80
CA VAL A 55 12.06 9.68 -4.24
C VAL A 55 12.83 10.81 -4.95
N LEU A 56 12.69 12.06 -4.49
CA LEU A 56 13.37 13.23 -5.06
C LEU A 56 14.89 13.22 -4.81
N SER A 57 15.36 12.57 -3.74
CA SER A 57 16.79 12.38 -3.47
C SER A 57 17.41 11.20 -4.24
N GLY A 58 16.60 10.40 -4.95
CA GLY A 58 17.05 9.18 -5.64
C GLY A 58 17.29 7.97 -4.72
N ALA A 59 17.06 8.07 -3.41
CA ALA A 59 17.15 6.95 -2.47
C ALA A 59 16.07 5.86 -2.71
N ARG A 60 15.02 6.22 -3.45
CA ARG A 60 13.99 5.33 -3.98
C ARG A 60 13.80 5.63 -5.47
N PRO A 61 14.58 4.97 -6.37
CA PRO A 61 14.44 5.19 -7.80
C PRO A 61 13.09 4.68 -8.28
N TRP A 62 12.41 5.46 -9.12
CA TRP A 62 11.07 5.16 -9.63
C TRP A 62 11.17 4.44 -10.98
N PRO A 63 10.74 3.17 -11.11
CA PRO A 63 10.66 2.48 -12.39
C PRO A 63 9.65 3.17 -13.33
N ALA A 64 10.06 3.39 -14.58
CA ALA A 64 9.29 4.16 -15.56
C ALA A 64 7.95 3.51 -15.95
N ASP A 65 7.85 2.19 -15.79
CA ASP A 65 6.65 1.39 -16.07
C ASP A 65 5.65 1.33 -14.91
N VAL A 66 6.00 1.85 -13.74
CA VAL A 66 5.14 1.79 -12.54
C VAL A 66 4.37 3.10 -12.37
N ALA A 67 3.05 3.02 -12.15
CA ALA A 67 2.22 4.19 -11.88
C ALA A 67 2.61 4.87 -10.55
N LEU A 68 2.59 6.21 -10.53
CA LEU A 68 3.02 7.03 -9.38
C LEU A 68 2.37 6.62 -8.06
N SER A 69 1.05 6.47 -8.04
CA SER A 69 0.31 6.12 -6.82
C SER A 69 0.68 4.74 -6.28
N ALA A 70 0.87 3.76 -7.17
CA ALA A 70 1.33 2.42 -6.80
C ALA A 70 2.76 2.45 -6.25
N PHE A 71 3.66 3.17 -6.93
CA PHE A 71 5.04 3.34 -6.50
C PHE A 71 5.14 4.01 -5.13
N LEU A 72 4.54 5.19 -4.95
CA LEU A 72 4.55 5.92 -3.67
C LEU A 72 3.85 5.12 -2.56
N SER A 73 2.80 4.37 -2.86
CA SER A 73 2.18 3.47 -1.88
C SER A 73 3.18 2.44 -1.35
N GLN A 74 4.03 1.84 -2.19
CA GLN A 74 5.04 0.88 -1.74
C GLN A 74 6.17 1.57 -0.94
N VAL A 75 6.57 2.78 -1.34
CA VAL A 75 7.56 3.57 -0.59
C VAL A 75 7.02 3.90 0.81
N MET A 76 5.79 4.39 0.92
CA MET A 76 5.13 4.68 2.19
C MET A 76 4.98 3.43 3.05
N ARG A 77 4.58 2.29 2.48
CA ARG A 77 4.51 1.01 3.20
C ARG A 77 5.85 0.62 3.82
N SER A 78 6.94 0.77 3.05
CA SER A 78 8.31 0.48 3.50
C SER A 78 8.72 1.39 4.65
N ILE A 79 8.46 2.70 4.55
CA ILE A 79 8.78 3.68 5.60
C ILE A 79 7.95 3.42 6.86
N ALA A 80 6.64 3.22 6.73
CA ALA A 80 5.79 2.92 7.88
C ALA A 80 6.21 1.61 8.58
N SER A 81 6.64 0.60 7.82
CA SER A 81 7.22 -0.62 8.39
C SER A 81 8.50 -0.33 9.17
N GLN A 82 9.39 0.50 8.63
CA GLN A 82 10.60 0.94 9.32
C GLN A 82 10.26 1.67 10.63
N TRP A 83 9.34 2.64 10.59
CA TRP A 83 8.91 3.38 11.78
C TRP A 83 8.32 2.48 12.85
N ARG A 84 7.50 1.49 12.49
CA ARG A 84 6.99 0.50 13.45
C ARG A 84 8.11 -0.26 14.14
N HIS A 85 9.17 -0.63 13.42
CA HIS A 85 10.32 -1.30 14.02
C HIS A 85 11.15 -0.36 14.89
N GLU A 86 11.27 0.92 14.52
CA GLU A 86 11.97 1.93 15.33
C GLU A 86 11.21 2.21 16.63
N ASP A 87 9.89 2.40 16.57
CA ASP A 87 9.03 2.61 17.73
C ASP A 87 9.05 1.42 18.70
N GLN A 88 9.27 0.20 18.22
CA GLN A 88 9.45 -1.01 19.05
C GLN A 88 10.86 -1.13 19.66
N ARG A 89 11.88 -0.52 19.03
CA ARG A 89 13.29 -0.62 19.43
C ARG A 89 13.74 0.49 20.36
N GLU A 90 12.97 1.55 20.54
CA GLU A 90 13.18 2.57 21.58
C GLU A 90 12.43 2.20 22.87
N PRO A 91 13.08 1.58 23.87
CA PRO A 91 12.63 1.68 25.25
C PRO A 91 13.14 3.01 25.82
N LEU A 92 12.40 4.09 25.62
CA LEU A 92 12.64 5.30 26.41
C LEU A 92 11.81 5.20 27.69
N LEU A 93 12.52 4.82 28.76
CA LEU A 93 12.22 5.13 30.14
C LEU A 93 11.88 6.61 30.25
N GLU A 94 10.61 6.94 30.53
CA GLU A 94 10.18 7.97 31.48
C GLU A 94 8.65 8.00 31.50
N ASP A 95 8.09 8.05 32.72
CA ASP A 95 6.67 7.88 33.04
C ASP A 95 5.71 8.63 32.11
N ALA A 96 4.96 7.87 31.32
CA ALA A 96 3.65 8.29 30.86
C ALA A 96 2.74 7.06 30.99
N ASP A 97 1.66 7.23 31.76
CA ASP A 97 0.56 6.27 31.87
C ASP A 97 0.40 5.51 30.55
N ILE A 98 0.59 4.19 30.61
CA ILE A 98 0.15 3.30 29.54
C ILE A 98 -1.38 3.36 29.59
N VAL A 99 -1.94 4.42 29.01
CA VAL A 99 -3.29 4.40 28.48
C VAL A 99 -3.21 3.35 27.39
N ARG A 100 -3.54 2.12 27.76
CA ARG A 100 -3.74 1.01 26.84
C ARG A 100 -4.89 1.44 25.94
N ASP A 101 -4.56 2.09 24.84
CA ASP A 101 -5.55 2.67 23.94
C ASP A 101 -6.39 1.54 23.36
N GLU A 102 -7.62 1.41 23.87
CA GLU A 102 -8.60 0.42 23.43
C GLU A 102 -8.87 0.54 21.93
N ASN A 103 -8.58 1.70 21.32
CA ASN A 103 -8.68 1.91 19.89
C ASN A 103 -7.67 1.10 19.07
N VAL A 104 -6.45 0.83 19.57
CA VAL A 104 -5.44 0.04 18.84
C VAL A 104 -5.82 -1.44 18.75
N ILE A 105 -6.44 -1.97 19.81
CA ILE A 105 -6.96 -3.33 19.85
C ILE A 105 -8.19 -3.44 18.94
N THR A 106 -9.09 -2.45 19.01
CA THR A 106 -10.31 -2.38 18.17
C THR A 106 -9.98 -2.28 16.69
N LEU A 107 -9.05 -1.41 16.27
CA LEU A 107 -8.66 -1.24 14.86
C LEU A 107 -7.97 -2.47 14.25
N ASN A 108 -7.15 -3.19 15.03
CA ASN A 108 -6.56 -4.46 14.58
C ASN A 108 -7.62 -5.56 14.45
N HIS A 109 -8.61 -5.56 15.34
CA HIS A 109 -9.76 -6.45 15.22
C HIS A 109 -10.57 -6.10 13.97
N ASP A 110 -10.82 -4.82 13.72
CA ASP A 110 -11.57 -4.35 12.56
C ASP A 110 -10.86 -4.65 11.24
N PHE A 111 -9.52 -4.54 11.17
CA PHE A 111 -8.76 -4.86 9.96
C PHE A 111 -8.64 -6.37 9.73
N ALA A 112 -8.43 -7.16 10.79
CA ALA A 112 -8.44 -8.62 10.70
C ALA A 112 -9.82 -9.14 10.27
N ASP A 113 -10.88 -8.58 10.86
CA ASP A 113 -12.27 -8.87 10.54
C ASP A 113 -12.63 -8.43 9.11
N LEU A 114 -12.19 -7.24 8.67
CA LEU A 114 -12.38 -6.79 7.31
C LEU A 114 -11.67 -7.70 6.30
N ARG A 115 -10.42 -8.11 6.59
CA ARG A 115 -9.67 -9.04 5.74
C ARG A 115 -10.37 -10.39 5.63
N ASP A 116 -10.85 -10.94 6.74
CA ASP A 116 -11.51 -12.23 6.75
C ASP A 116 -12.87 -12.17 6.04
N ARG A 117 -13.59 -11.05 6.15
CA ARG A 117 -14.80 -10.77 5.35
C ARG A 117 -14.48 -10.65 3.86
N MET A 118 -13.42 -9.93 3.48
CA MET A 118 -12.97 -9.82 2.09
C MET A 118 -12.52 -11.16 1.50
N ARG A 119 -11.87 -12.02 2.29
CA ARG A 119 -11.53 -13.39 1.90
C ARG A 119 -12.79 -14.19 1.58
N LYS A 120 -13.75 -14.19 2.51
CA LYS A 120 -15.03 -14.88 2.36
C LYS A 120 -15.84 -14.39 1.15
N ALA A 121 -15.75 -13.09 0.83
CA ALA A 121 -16.37 -12.52 -0.35
C ALA A 121 -15.84 -13.06 -1.68
N LEU A 122 -14.61 -13.60 -1.66
CA LEU A 122 -13.90 -14.10 -2.83
C LEU A 122 -13.86 -15.64 -2.86
N ASP A 123 -14.53 -16.35 -1.95
CA ASP A 123 -14.52 -17.82 -1.89
C ASP A 123 -14.97 -18.47 -3.23
N ASP A 124 -15.86 -17.80 -3.97
CA ASP A 124 -16.35 -18.26 -5.28
C ASP A 124 -15.43 -17.89 -6.47
N ASP A 125 -14.38 -17.08 -6.27
CA ASP A 125 -13.39 -16.69 -7.30
C ASP A 125 -11.97 -17.04 -6.83
N PRO A 126 -11.53 -18.32 -6.95
CA PRO A 126 -10.23 -18.77 -6.44
C PRO A 126 -9.04 -18.02 -7.05
N ASP A 127 -9.14 -17.59 -8.32
CA ASP A 127 -8.11 -16.77 -8.96
C ASP A 127 -8.08 -15.35 -8.36
N GLY A 128 -9.25 -14.77 -8.11
CA GLY A 128 -9.39 -13.48 -7.44
C GLY A 128 -8.88 -13.49 -6.00
N LEU A 129 -9.18 -14.56 -5.26
CA LEU A 129 -8.66 -14.79 -3.92
C LEU A 129 -7.14 -14.96 -3.92
N GLY A 130 -6.59 -15.73 -4.86
CA GLY A 130 -5.14 -15.88 -5.01
C GLY A 130 -4.45 -14.53 -5.22
N ILE A 131 -4.96 -13.71 -6.15
CA ILE A 131 -4.44 -12.36 -6.40
C ILE A 131 -4.54 -11.48 -5.14
N PHE A 132 -5.64 -11.58 -4.37
CA PHE A 132 -5.81 -10.86 -3.12
C PHE A 132 -4.77 -11.25 -2.07
N GLU A 133 -4.55 -12.55 -1.85
CA GLU A 133 -3.54 -13.07 -0.92
C GLU A 133 -2.13 -12.63 -1.32
N HIS A 134 -1.83 -12.61 -2.62
CA HIS A 134 -0.56 -12.11 -3.11
C HIS A 134 -0.36 -10.60 -2.88
N ILE A 135 -1.43 -9.80 -2.99
CA ILE A 135 -1.40 -8.37 -2.65
C ILE A 135 -1.13 -8.18 -1.15
N LEU A 136 -1.78 -8.99 -0.30
CA LEU A 136 -1.54 -8.98 1.15
C LEU A 136 -0.08 -9.34 1.46
N ALA A 137 0.43 -10.40 0.81
CA ALA A 137 1.80 -10.88 0.92
C ALA A 137 2.85 -10.00 0.21
N GLN A 138 2.43 -8.93 -0.50
CA GLN A 138 3.30 -7.99 -1.25
C GLN A 138 4.20 -8.67 -2.29
N THR A 139 3.73 -9.74 -2.91
CA THR A 139 4.50 -10.48 -3.93
C THR A 139 4.26 -9.88 -5.32
N SER A 140 5.23 -10.06 -6.23
CA SER A 140 5.15 -9.42 -7.54
C SER A 140 4.12 -10.09 -8.45
N ARG A 141 3.56 -9.33 -9.40
CA ARG A 141 2.62 -9.84 -10.40
C ARG A 141 3.16 -11.04 -11.20
N LYS A 142 4.47 -11.11 -11.39
CA LYS A 142 5.15 -12.23 -12.06
C LYS A 142 5.14 -13.49 -11.19
N ASP A 143 5.34 -13.33 -9.88
CA ASP A 143 5.29 -14.43 -8.91
C ASP A 143 3.87 -14.99 -8.81
N VAL A 144 2.86 -14.11 -8.78
CA VAL A 144 1.43 -14.51 -8.79
C VAL A 144 1.08 -15.33 -10.03
N ARG A 145 1.51 -14.89 -11.22
CA ARG A 145 1.24 -15.60 -12.47
C ARG A 145 1.91 -16.96 -12.51
N ALA A 146 3.13 -17.07 -11.98
CA ALA A 146 3.86 -18.33 -11.89
C ALA A 146 3.22 -19.29 -10.87
N GLU A 147 2.74 -18.78 -9.73
CA GLU A 147 2.15 -19.57 -8.66
C GLU A 147 0.72 -20.03 -8.98
N LEU A 148 -0.09 -19.17 -9.60
CA LEU A 148 -1.46 -19.51 -10.03
C LEU A 148 -1.50 -20.24 -11.39
N GLY A 149 -0.39 -20.27 -12.13
CA GLY A 149 -0.34 -20.90 -13.46
C GLY A 149 -1.17 -20.18 -14.52
N ILE A 150 -1.40 -18.87 -14.36
CA ILE A 150 -2.28 -18.07 -15.22
C ILE A 150 -1.52 -17.10 -16.12
N ASP A 151 -2.05 -16.89 -17.32
CA ASP A 151 -1.51 -15.92 -18.27
C ASP A 151 -1.87 -14.46 -17.91
N GLU A 152 -1.39 -13.50 -18.70
CA GLU A 152 -1.58 -12.07 -18.44
C GLU A 152 -3.04 -11.63 -18.52
N THR A 153 -3.76 -12.19 -19.49
CA THR A 153 -5.16 -11.86 -19.77
C THR A 153 -6.05 -12.43 -18.67
N GLN A 154 -5.74 -13.64 -18.22
CA GLN A 154 -6.40 -14.30 -17.10
C GLN A 154 -6.16 -13.55 -15.79
N TYR A 155 -4.92 -13.11 -15.51
CA TYR A 155 -4.62 -12.27 -14.36
C TYR A 155 -5.43 -10.96 -14.37
N ASP A 156 -5.44 -10.23 -15.49
CA ASP A 156 -6.18 -8.97 -15.59
C ASP A 156 -7.69 -9.16 -15.44
N THR A 157 -8.22 -10.27 -15.96
CA THR A 157 -9.64 -10.62 -15.85
C THR A 157 -9.98 -10.94 -14.40
N ALA A 158 -9.23 -11.82 -13.74
CA ALA A 158 -9.43 -12.19 -12.34
C ALA A 158 -9.27 -10.97 -11.41
N ARG A 159 -8.26 -10.13 -11.65
CA ARG A 159 -8.05 -8.89 -10.87
C ARG A 159 -9.23 -7.93 -11.01
N ARG A 160 -9.80 -7.76 -12.20
CA ARG A 160 -10.99 -6.91 -12.40
C ARG A 160 -12.22 -7.47 -11.70
N ARG A 161 -12.43 -8.80 -11.73
CA ARG A 161 -13.53 -9.45 -11.00
C ARG A 161 -13.37 -9.26 -9.50
N MET A 162 -12.20 -9.57 -8.95
CA MET A 162 -11.85 -9.35 -7.54
C MET A 162 -12.15 -7.90 -7.11
N ILE A 163 -11.64 -6.89 -7.84
CA ILE A 163 -11.88 -5.48 -7.51
C ILE A 163 -13.37 -5.15 -7.53
N ARG A 164 -14.12 -5.64 -8.52
CA ARG A 164 -15.57 -5.41 -8.61
C ARG A 164 -16.31 -6.04 -7.42
N THR A 165 -16.04 -7.30 -7.10
CA THR A 165 -16.68 -8.00 -5.97
C THR A 165 -16.42 -7.29 -4.65
N LEU A 166 -15.17 -6.88 -4.40
CA LEU A 166 -14.82 -6.15 -3.18
C LEU A 166 -15.43 -4.75 -3.14
N HIS A 167 -15.50 -4.05 -4.28
CA HIS A 167 -16.13 -2.75 -4.38
C HIS A 167 -17.65 -2.83 -4.08
N ASP A 168 -18.34 -3.80 -4.69
CA ASP A 168 -19.79 -3.96 -4.55
C ASP A 168 -20.19 -4.36 -3.12
N GLN A 169 -19.40 -5.19 -2.43
CA GLN A 169 -19.72 -5.62 -1.07
C GLN A 169 -19.27 -4.65 0.04
N PHE A 170 -18.12 -3.99 -0.13
CA PHE A 170 -17.49 -3.23 0.95
C PHE A 170 -17.46 -1.73 0.72
N ASN A 171 -17.90 -1.26 -0.45
CA ASN A 171 -17.93 0.17 -0.73
C ASN A 171 -19.11 0.60 -1.64
N PRO A 172 -20.37 0.55 -1.17
CA PRO A 172 -21.53 0.89 -1.97
C PRO A 172 -21.68 2.40 -2.26
N GLY A 173 -20.76 3.26 -1.80
CA GLY A 173 -20.91 4.73 -1.82
C GLY A 173 -19.94 5.52 -2.70
N TRP A 174 -18.98 4.88 -3.37
CA TRP A 174 -18.02 5.57 -4.24
C TRP A 174 -18.47 5.50 -5.71
N THR A 175 -19.25 6.49 -6.14
CA THR A 175 -19.48 6.75 -7.56
C THR A 175 -18.24 7.41 -8.17
N LEU A 176 -17.68 6.77 -9.21
CA LEU A 176 -16.66 7.30 -10.12
C LEU A 176 -17.13 8.55 -10.87
#